data_AF-A0A2G5V9T8-F1
#
_entry.id   AF-A0A2G5V9T8-F1
#
_cell.length_a   1.000
_cell.length_b   1.000
_cell.length_c   1.000
_cell.angle_alpha   90.00
_cell.angle_beta   90.00
_cell.angle_gamma   90.00
#
_symmetry.space_group_name_H-M   'P 1'
#
loop_
_entity.id
_entity.type
_entity.pdbx_description
1 polymer ?
#
loop_
_entity_poly.entity_id
_entity_poly.type
_entity_poly.pdbx_seq_one_letter_code
_entity_poly.pdbx_strand_id
1 'polypeptide(L)'
;MRTSSTNIILLAIAISNLIYMVYPIIEWLKMEYDSTKTWQGLRQWIFDLMYYDPHLSAVSFLVNSIHFVVLLQKSMRTSSTNIMLLAIAIYNLAYMAYPVINSLKGMYDDTKPCKLPDPYAYVFFKWIYFSVQDDVRRCDAFLGLAMASIRTFVLKFPMKSNTATSSSFGWKTCLILFLLSSIISFAYLLRTEVARDNWSSEEWECYERFPNETSGKVYAVVPSKLSQWNLYMFSRVQMALDGTFSKVR
;
A
#
# COMPACT_ATOMS: atom_id res chain seq x y z
N MET A 1 -5.41 -24.60 -27.90
CA MET A 1 -5.44 -25.46 -26.69
C MET A 1 -4.17 -25.26 -25.84
N ARG A 2 -3.95 -24.07 -25.27
CA ARG A 2 -2.77 -23.76 -24.42
C ARG A 2 -3.13 -22.83 -23.25
N THR A 3 -4.32 -23.02 -22.70
CA THR A 3 -4.89 -22.20 -21.62
C THR A 3 -5.24 -23.01 -20.37
N SER A 4 -5.19 -24.35 -20.43
CA SER A 4 -5.61 -25.21 -19.33
C SER A 4 -4.53 -25.33 -18.24
N SER A 5 -3.25 -25.50 -18.62
CA SER A 5 -2.16 -25.72 -17.66
C SER A 5 -1.79 -24.47 -16.85
N THR A 6 -1.84 -23.28 -17.46
CA THR A 6 -1.58 -22.00 -16.77
C THR A 6 -2.68 -21.64 -15.77
N ASN A 7 -3.95 -21.94 -16.08
CA ASN A 7 -5.05 -21.72 -15.15
C ASN A 7 -4.97 -22.64 -13.91
N ILE A 8 -4.51 -23.89 -14.08
CA ILE A 8 -4.33 -24.82 -12.96
C ILE A 8 -3.18 -24.37 -12.05
N ILE A 9 -2.08 -23.88 -12.61
CA ILE A 9 -0.96 -23.33 -11.83
C ILE A 9 -1.37 -22.06 -11.07
N LEU A 10 -2.10 -21.14 -11.73
CA LEU A 10 -2.63 -19.94 -11.08
C LEU A 10 -3.65 -20.27 -9.99
N LEU A 11 -4.48 -21.31 -10.19
CA LEU A 11 -5.42 -21.79 -9.18
C LEU A 11 -4.69 -22.44 -8.00
N ALA A 12 -3.64 -23.24 -8.25
CA ALA A 12 -2.84 -23.88 -7.20
C ALA A 12 -2.05 -22.85 -6.37
N ILE A 13 -1.54 -21.80 -7.01
CA ILE A 13 -0.87 -20.68 -6.32
C ILE A 13 -1.89 -19.84 -5.55
N ALA A 14 -3.08 -19.58 -6.12
CA ALA A 14 -4.16 -18.90 -5.42
C ALA A 14 -4.63 -19.69 -4.18
N ILE A 15 -4.73 -21.02 -4.28
CA ILE A 15 -5.10 -21.91 -3.16
C ILE A 15 -3.99 -21.94 -2.11
N SER A 16 -2.72 -22.02 -2.51
CA SER A 16 -1.57 -21.90 -1.61
C SER A 16 -1.59 -20.59 -0.83
N ASN A 17 -1.81 -19.46 -1.52
CA ASN A 17 -1.92 -18.14 -0.90
C ASN A 17 -3.16 -18.02 0.00
N LEU A 18 -4.27 -18.67 -0.36
CA LEU A 18 -5.45 -18.77 0.49
C LEU A 18 -5.12 -19.55 1.77
N ILE A 19 -4.37 -20.64 1.70
CA ILE A 19 -3.95 -21.43 2.87
C ILE A 19 -3.07 -20.59 3.80
N TYR A 20 -2.12 -19.81 3.27
CA TYR A 20 -1.28 -18.90 4.06
C TYR A 20 -2.05 -17.72 4.66
N MET A 21 -3.11 -17.24 4.02
CA MET A 21 -4.01 -16.22 4.60
C MET A 21 -5.02 -16.81 5.60
N VAL A 22 -5.51 -18.03 5.37
CA VAL A 22 -6.55 -18.67 6.17
C VAL A 22 -5.99 -19.30 7.44
N TYR A 23 -4.76 -19.81 7.43
CA TYR A 23 -4.11 -20.37 8.61
C TYR A 23 -4.07 -19.40 9.82
N PRO A 24 -3.60 -18.14 9.67
CA PRO A 24 -3.64 -17.16 10.76
C PRO A 24 -5.07 -16.75 11.14
N ILE A 25 -6.05 -16.79 10.22
CA ILE A 25 -7.47 -16.50 10.52
C ILE A 25 -8.13 -17.64 11.31
N ILE A 26 -7.78 -18.89 11.00
CA ILE A 26 -8.26 -20.09 11.74
C ILE A 26 -7.70 -20.09 13.16
N GLU A 27 -6.42 -19.79 13.34
CA GLU A 27 -5.82 -19.63 14.67
C GLU A 27 -6.46 -18.47 15.43
N TRP A 28 -6.81 -17.37 14.76
CA TRP A 28 -7.54 -16.26 15.36
C TRP A 28 -8.98 -16.63 15.78
N LEU A 29 -9.74 -17.31 14.92
CA LEU A 29 -11.09 -17.82 15.24
C LEU A 29 -11.09 -18.81 16.41
N LYS A 30 -9.98 -19.55 16.59
CA LYS A 30 -9.77 -20.46 17.71
C LYS A 30 -9.48 -19.72 19.02
N MET A 31 -8.97 -18.49 18.95
CA MET A 31 -8.68 -17.61 20.08
C MET A 31 -9.85 -16.71 20.50
N GLU A 32 -10.83 -16.45 19.62
CA GLU A 32 -12.05 -15.67 19.90
C GLU A 32 -12.97 -16.30 20.98
N TYR A 33 -12.77 -17.59 21.31
CA TYR A 33 -13.57 -18.31 22.30
C TYR A 33 -13.29 -17.91 23.78
N ASP A 34 -12.22 -17.14 24.06
CA ASP A 34 -11.85 -16.76 25.44
C ASP A 34 -11.52 -15.25 25.55
N SER A 35 -12.50 -14.46 26.02
CA SER A 35 -12.51 -13.00 25.96
C SER A 35 -11.40 -12.28 26.74
N THR A 36 -10.66 -12.98 27.61
CA THR A 36 -9.50 -12.43 28.35
C THR A 36 -8.15 -12.71 27.67
N LYS A 37 -8.10 -13.66 26.73
CA LYS A 37 -6.91 -13.99 25.93
C LYS A 37 -6.90 -13.32 24.55
N THR A 38 -8.02 -12.73 24.13
CA THR A 38 -8.18 -12.04 22.84
C THR A 38 -7.15 -10.93 22.60
N TRP A 39 -6.82 -10.12 23.61
CA TRP A 39 -5.84 -9.03 23.44
C TRP A 39 -4.39 -9.53 23.30
N GLN A 40 -4.02 -10.59 24.03
CA GLN A 40 -2.70 -11.21 23.92
C GLN A 40 -2.58 -12.03 22.63
N GLY A 41 -3.65 -12.76 22.25
CA GLY A 41 -3.76 -13.48 20.99
C GLY A 41 -3.74 -12.55 19.78
N LEU A 42 -4.47 -11.43 19.81
CA LEU A 42 -4.44 -10.39 18.78
C LEU A 42 -3.04 -9.78 18.66
N ARG A 43 -2.39 -9.48 19.80
CA ARG A 43 -1.03 -8.95 19.81
C ARG A 43 -0.05 -9.94 19.18
N GLN A 44 -0.12 -11.22 19.54
CA GLN A 44 0.74 -12.25 18.96
C GLN A 44 0.48 -12.43 17.46
N TRP A 45 -0.78 -12.48 17.05
CA TRP A 45 -1.18 -12.55 15.65
C TRP A 45 -0.67 -11.37 14.83
N ILE A 46 -0.73 -10.14 15.38
CA ILE A 46 -0.16 -8.95 14.73
C ILE A 46 1.35 -9.12 14.55
N PHE A 47 2.07 -9.61 15.55
CA PHE A 47 3.52 -9.85 15.43
C PHE A 47 3.85 -10.91 14.39
N ASP A 48 3.11 -12.02 14.37
CA ASP A 48 3.30 -13.06 13.37
C ASP A 48 3.00 -12.53 11.96
N LEU A 49 1.94 -11.74 11.80
CA LEU A 49 1.58 -11.13 10.52
C LEU A 49 2.62 -10.11 10.06
N MET A 50 3.17 -9.30 10.98
CA MET A 50 4.28 -8.38 10.69
C MET A 50 5.57 -9.12 10.30
N TYR A 51 5.81 -10.32 10.84
CA TYR A 51 6.95 -11.16 10.47
C TYR A 51 6.82 -11.71 9.05
N TYR A 52 5.61 -12.09 8.62
CA TYR A 52 5.36 -12.61 7.27
C TYR A 52 5.05 -11.53 6.22
N ASP A 53 4.79 -10.29 6.63
CA ASP A 53 4.50 -9.14 5.75
C ASP A 53 5.44 -8.98 4.53
N PRO A 54 6.78 -9.07 4.65
CA PRO A 54 7.66 -8.95 3.49
C PRO A 54 7.51 -10.12 2.50
N HIS A 55 7.24 -11.33 2.99
CA HIS A 55 7.02 -12.50 2.13
C HIS A 55 5.69 -12.40 1.38
N LEU A 56 4.62 -11.99 2.06
CA LEU A 56 3.32 -11.76 1.46
C LEU A 56 3.37 -10.64 0.43
N SER A 57 4.09 -9.56 0.74
CA SER A 57 4.32 -8.44 -0.19
C SER A 57 5.07 -8.89 -1.43
N ALA A 58 6.11 -9.73 -1.30
CA ALA A 58 6.85 -10.26 -2.44
C ALA A 58 5.98 -11.14 -3.36
N VAL A 59 5.16 -12.01 -2.78
CA VAL A 59 4.22 -12.84 -3.56
C VAL A 59 3.19 -11.97 -4.27
N SER A 60 2.61 -11.00 -3.56
CA SER A 60 1.64 -10.06 -4.13
C SER A 60 2.27 -9.26 -5.29
N PHE A 61 3.51 -8.81 -5.14
CA PHE A 61 4.25 -8.10 -6.18
C PHE A 61 4.44 -8.98 -7.43
N LEU A 62 4.79 -10.25 -7.28
CA LEU A 62 4.96 -11.18 -8.41
C LEU A 62 3.63 -11.45 -9.14
N VAL A 63 2.56 -11.74 -8.40
CA VAL A 63 1.24 -12.04 -8.97
C VAL A 63 0.70 -10.81 -9.72
N ASN A 64 0.78 -9.62 -9.13
CA ASN A 64 0.35 -8.39 -9.78
C ASN A 64 1.23 -8.02 -10.99
N SER A 65 2.51 -8.40 -10.99
CA SER A 65 3.40 -8.21 -12.16
C SER A 65 2.96 -9.06 -13.35
N ILE A 66 2.61 -10.33 -13.11
CA ILE A 66 2.08 -11.22 -14.15
C ILE A 66 0.75 -10.68 -14.68
N HIS A 67 -0.16 -10.29 -13.79
CA HIS A 67 -1.44 -9.68 -14.17
C HIS A 67 -1.25 -8.43 -15.02
N PHE A 68 -0.34 -7.55 -14.63
CA PHE A 68 0.01 -6.34 -15.36
C PHE A 68 0.48 -6.65 -16.80
N VAL A 69 1.42 -7.58 -16.96
CA VAL A 69 1.94 -7.98 -18.29
C VAL A 69 0.83 -8.55 -19.19
N VAL A 70 -0.08 -9.35 -18.63
CA VAL A 70 -1.21 -9.91 -19.40
C VAL A 70 -2.21 -8.82 -19.81
N LEU A 71 -2.57 -7.91 -18.91
CA LEU A 71 -3.56 -6.87 -19.15
C LEU A 71 -3.04 -5.71 -20.02
N LEU A 72 -1.73 -5.52 -20.09
CA LEU A 72 -1.07 -4.59 -21.00
C LEU A 72 -1.30 -4.93 -22.48
N GLN A 73 -1.57 -6.20 -22.79
CA GLN A 73 -1.73 -6.66 -24.17
C GLN A 73 -2.90 -5.94 -24.87
N LYS A 74 -2.68 -5.51 -26.12
CA LYS A 74 -3.64 -4.70 -26.88
C LYS A 74 -5.03 -5.38 -27.01
N SER A 75 -5.06 -6.70 -27.13
CA SER A 75 -6.30 -7.50 -27.21
C SER A 75 -7.16 -7.44 -25.94
N MET A 76 -6.55 -7.23 -24.77
CA MET A 76 -7.23 -7.24 -23.48
C MET A 76 -7.73 -5.85 -23.06
N ARG A 77 -7.24 -4.76 -23.65
CA ARG A 77 -7.59 -3.36 -23.30
C ARG A 77 -8.89 -2.85 -23.94
N THR A 78 -9.79 -3.73 -24.33
CA THR A 78 -11.02 -3.42 -25.08
C THR A 78 -12.21 -3.08 -24.19
N SER A 79 -12.22 -3.53 -22.93
CA SER A 79 -13.31 -3.33 -21.97
C SER A 79 -12.90 -2.42 -20.81
N SER A 80 -13.83 -1.61 -20.30
CA SER A 80 -13.65 -0.76 -19.12
C SER A 80 -13.17 -1.55 -17.91
N THR A 81 -13.69 -2.76 -17.71
CA THR A 81 -13.32 -3.64 -16.58
C THR A 81 -11.84 -4.05 -16.66
N ASN A 82 -11.33 -4.33 -17.85
CA ASN A 82 -9.93 -4.71 -18.02
C ASN A 82 -8.98 -3.52 -17.81
N ILE A 83 -9.41 -2.31 -18.18
CA ILE A 83 -8.67 -1.08 -17.86
C ILE A 83 -8.64 -0.84 -16.35
N MET A 84 -9.76 -1.05 -15.64
CA MET A 84 -9.81 -0.94 -14.18
C MET A 84 -8.95 -1.99 -13.48
N LEU A 85 -8.98 -3.25 -13.94
CA LEU A 85 -8.10 -4.31 -13.45
C LEU A 85 -6.62 -3.99 -13.69
N LEU A 86 -6.30 -3.38 -14.83
CA LEU A 86 -4.93 -2.94 -15.12
C LEU A 86 -4.49 -1.85 -14.14
N ALA A 87 -5.35 -0.87 -13.85
CA ALA A 87 -5.06 0.18 -12.88
C ALA A 87 -4.87 -0.38 -11.46
N ILE A 88 -5.73 -1.30 -11.02
CA ILE A 88 -5.60 -2.05 -9.74
C ILE A 88 -4.26 -2.79 -9.67
N ALA A 89 -3.87 -3.49 -10.74
CA ALA A 89 -2.58 -4.18 -10.77
C ALA A 89 -1.39 -3.21 -10.62
N ILE A 90 -1.43 -2.05 -11.28
CA ILE A 90 -0.41 -1.00 -11.13
C ILE A 90 -0.38 -0.48 -9.69
N TYR A 91 -1.54 -0.25 -9.09
CA TYR A 91 -1.67 0.23 -7.73
C TYR A 91 -1.12 -0.77 -6.71
N ASN A 92 -1.47 -2.05 -6.83
CA ASN A 92 -0.91 -3.09 -5.97
C ASN A 92 0.61 -3.24 -6.13
N LEU A 93 1.15 -3.11 -7.34
CA LEU A 93 2.60 -3.08 -7.56
C LEU A 93 3.26 -1.90 -6.87
N ALA A 94 2.69 -0.70 -7.02
CA ALA A 94 3.20 0.51 -6.40
C ALA A 94 3.17 0.42 -4.87
N TYR A 95 2.13 -0.17 -4.28
CA TYR A 95 1.98 -0.36 -2.84
C TYR A 95 2.97 -1.40 -2.29
N MET A 96 3.08 -2.56 -2.93
CA MET A 96 3.93 -3.67 -2.45
C MET A 96 5.43 -3.47 -2.72
N ALA A 97 5.81 -2.48 -3.55
CA ALA A 97 7.21 -2.21 -3.86
C ALA A 97 8.06 -1.85 -2.63
N TYR A 98 7.53 -1.02 -1.72
CA TYR A 98 8.29 -0.56 -0.56
C TYR A 98 8.53 -1.57 0.54
N PRO A 99 7.56 -2.38 1.01
CA PRO A 99 7.88 -3.42 1.98
C PRO A 99 8.97 -4.36 1.45
N VAL A 100 8.95 -4.66 0.15
CA VAL A 100 10.02 -5.43 -0.52
C VAL A 100 11.37 -4.70 -0.47
N ILE A 101 11.42 -3.43 -0.90
CA ILE A 101 12.68 -2.64 -0.88
C ILE A 101 13.19 -2.44 0.55
N ASN A 102 12.30 -2.19 1.51
CA ASN A 102 12.64 -1.98 2.91
C ASN A 102 13.17 -3.26 3.56
N SER A 103 12.61 -4.43 3.20
CA SER A 103 13.13 -5.73 3.63
C SER A 103 14.51 -6.01 3.05
N LEU A 104 14.73 -5.73 1.75
CA LEU A 104 16.06 -5.83 1.12
C LEU A 104 17.08 -4.92 1.78
N LYS A 105 16.68 -3.68 2.10
CA LYS A 105 17.52 -2.72 2.83
C LYS A 105 17.85 -3.23 4.22
N GLY A 106 16.89 -3.79 4.95
CA GLY A 106 17.11 -4.41 6.26
C GLY A 106 18.19 -5.49 6.20
N MET A 107 18.06 -6.45 5.29
CA MET A 107 19.08 -7.52 5.12
C MET A 107 20.46 -6.97 4.76
N TYR A 108 20.53 -5.91 3.95
CA TYR A 108 21.78 -5.27 3.59
C TYR A 108 22.41 -4.50 4.76
N ASP A 109 21.59 -3.81 5.55
CA ASP A 109 22.03 -3.08 6.73
C ASP A 109 22.50 -4.06 7.84
N ASP A 110 21.86 -5.22 7.99
CA ASP A 110 22.27 -6.28 8.93
C ASP A 110 23.64 -6.89 8.58
N THR A 111 24.08 -6.76 7.34
CA THR A 111 25.42 -7.21 6.90
C THR A 111 26.52 -6.20 7.27
N LYS A 112 26.15 -4.96 7.60
CA LYS A 112 27.10 -3.90 7.93
C LYS A 112 27.41 -3.91 9.43
N PRO A 113 28.66 -3.67 9.83
CA PRO A 113 29.01 -3.52 11.25
C PRO A 113 28.36 -2.28 11.87
N CYS A 114 27.87 -1.35 11.04
CA CYS A 114 27.29 -0.12 11.51
C CYS A 114 26.26 0.46 10.52
N LYS A 115 25.13 0.91 11.07
CA LYS A 115 24.01 1.47 10.32
C LYS A 115 24.06 3.00 10.36
N LEU A 116 24.39 3.58 9.21
CA LEU A 116 24.30 5.03 9.01
C LEU A 116 22.83 5.49 8.99
N PRO A 117 22.50 6.70 9.48
CA PRO A 117 21.18 7.27 9.35
C PRO A 117 20.90 7.60 7.90
N ASP A 118 19.61 7.69 7.61
CA ASP A 118 19.16 7.99 6.28
C ASP A 118 19.46 9.45 5.90
N PRO A 119 20.04 9.69 4.70
CA PRO A 119 20.25 11.05 4.22
C PRO A 119 18.91 11.76 4.01
N TYR A 120 18.91 13.09 4.09
CA TYR A 120 17.70 13.92 3.88
C TYR A 120 16.92 13.52 2.62
N ALA A 121 17.62 13.28 1.50
CA ALA A 121 17.00 12.87 0.24
C ALA A 121 16.21 11.56 0.39
N TYR A 122 16.73 10.57 1.11
CA TYR A 122 16.02 9.30 1.33
C TYR A 122 14.75 9.52 2.15
N VAL A 123 14.83 10.30 3.24
CA VAL A 123 13.67 10.61 4.09
C VAL A 123 12.62 11.40 3.32
N PHE A 124 13.05 12.34 2.47
CA PHE A 124 12.17 13.10 1.59
C PHE A 124 11.45 12.23 0.55
N PHE A 125 12.18 11.35 -0.14
CA PHE A 125 11.55 10.42 -1.09
C PHE A 125 10.63 9.42 -0.40
N LYS A 126 11.01 8.93 0.79
CA LYS A 126 10.18 8.07 1.63
C LYS A 126 8.89 8.76 2.04
N TRP A 127 8.95 10.04 2.41
CA TRP A 127 7.78 10.85 2.74
C TRP A 127 6.82 11.02 1.57
N ILE A 128 7.31 11.39 0.39
CA ILE A 128 6.51 11.47 -0.84
C ILE A 128 5.89 10.10 -1.15
N TYR A 129 6.69 9.05 -1.05
CA TYR A 129 6.26 7.70 -1.36
C TYR A 129 5.16 7.20 -0.42
N PHE A 130 5.20 7.52 0.88
CA PHE A 130 4.08 7.23 1.79
C PHE A 130 2.80 7.96 1.39
N SER A 131 2.89 9.21 0.97
CA SER A 131 1.74 9.94 0.44
C SER A 131 1.15 9.24 -0.80
N VAL A 132 2.01 8.80 -1.71
CA VAL A 132 1.61 8.04 -2.90
C VAL A 132 0.99 6.69 -2.53
N GLN A 133 1.51 5.98 -1.52
CA GLN A 133 0.91 4.73 -1.06
C GLN A 133 -0.51 4.92 -0.51
N ASP A 134 -0.73 5.97 0.27
CA ASP A 134 -2.07 6.28 0.78
C ASP A 134 -3.05 6.62 -0.36
N ASP A 135 -2.57 7.31 -1.40
CA ASP A 135 -3.35 7.53 -2.62
C ASP A 135 -3.72 6.24 -3.33
N VAL A 136 -2.69 5.45 -3.66
CA VAL A 136 -2.78 4.20 -4.38
C VAL A 136 -3.77 3.25 -3.69
N ARG A 137 -3.70 3.14 -2.36
CA ARG A 137 -4.60 2.29 -1.56
C ARG A 137 -6.06 2.76 -1.61
N ARG A 138 -6.30 4.07 -1.58
CA ARG A 138 -7.67 4.62 -1.71
C ARG A 138 -8.22 4.41 -3.12
N CYS A 139 -7.41 4.67 -4.14
CA CYS A 139 -7.79 4.45 -5.53
C CYS A 139 -8.12 2.99 -5.84
N ASP A 140 -7.34 2.05 -5.30
CA ASP A 140 -7.57 0.61 -5.47
C ASP A 140 -8.96 0.19 -4.96
N ALA A 141 -9.32 0.59 -3.74
CA ALA A 141 -10.63 0.33 -3.15
C ALA A 141 -11.78 0.93 -3.99
N PHE A 142 -11.67 2.20 -4.39
CA PHE A 142 -12.69 2.85 -5.21
C PHE A 142 -12.82 2.24 -6.61
N LEU A 143 -11.72 1.78 -7.21
CA LEU A 143 -11.76 1.05 -8.48
C LEU A 143 -12.41 -0.32 -8.34
N GLY A 144 -12.14 -1.04 -7.25
CA GLY A 144 -12.84 -2.29 -6.93
C GLY A 144 -14.35 -2.09 -6.84
N LEU A 145 -14.78 -1.05 -6.12
CA LEU A 145 -16.20 -0.68 -6.00
C LEU A 145 -16.79 -0.27 -7.36
N ALA A 146 -16.09 0.55 -8.15
CA ALA A 146 -16.54 0.97 -9.47
C ALA A 146 -16.70 -0.23 -10.42
N MET A 147 -15.75 -1.18 -10.38
CA MET A 147 -15.80 -2.40 -11.18
C MET A 147 -16.99 -3.29 -10.81
N ALA A 148 -17.23 -3.50 -9.51
CA ALA A 148 -18.38 -4.25 -9.02
C ALA A 148 -19.71 -3.59 -9.43
N SER A 149 -19.77 -2.26 -9.35
CA SER A 149 -20.92 -1.46 -9.76
C SER A 149 -21.20 -1.64 -11.26
N ILE A 150 -20.20 -1.49 -12.12
CA ILE A 150 -20.34 -1.65 -13.58
C ILE A 150 -20.85 -3.05 -13.92
N ARG A 151 -20.28 -4.10 -13.31
CA ARG A 151 -20.74 -5.48 -13.53
C ARG A 151 -22.21 -5.66 -13.14
N THR A 152 -22.62 -5.07 -12.02
CA THR A 152 -24.01 -5.12 -11.57
C THR A 152 -24.95 -4.40 -12.56
N PHE A 153 -24.55 -3.22 -13.05
CA PHE A 153 -25.33 -2.47 -14.04
C PHE A 153 -25.44 -3.20 -15.39
N VAL A 154 -24.36 -3.84 -15.85
CA VAL A 154 -24.35 -4.62 -17.10
C VAL A 154 -25.29 -5.82 -17.00
N LEU A 155 -25.27 -6.54 -15.86
CA LEU A 155 -26.14 -7.70 -15.63
C LEU A 155 -27.61 -7.31 -15.48
N LYS A 156 -27.90 -6.16 -14.87
CA LYS A 156 -29.28 -5.71 -14.61
C LYS A 156 -29.90 -4.94 -15.77
N PHE A 157 -29.11 -4.23 -16.57
CA PHE A 157 -29.57 -3.37 -17.67
C PHE A 157 -28.69 -3.53 -18.93
N PRO A 158 -28.73 -4.70 -19.59
CA PRO A 158 -27.82 -5.02 -20.70
C PRO A 158 -27.91 -4.02 -21.86
N MET A 159 -29.11 -3.54 -22.20
CA MET A 159 -29.36 -2.70 -23.39
C MET A 159 -28.85 -1.26 -23.29
N LYS A 160 -28.63 -0.72 -22.08
CA LYS A 160 -28.13 0.66 -21.86
C LYS A 160 -26.65 0.70 -21.42
N SER A 161 -26.02 -0.46 -21.26
CA SER A 161 -24.69 -0.59 -20.64
C SER A 161 -23.50 -0.40 -21.57
N ASN A 162 -23.73 -0.31 -22.89
CA ASN A 162 -22.66 -0.31 -23.90
C ASN A 162 -21.65 0.86 -23.74
N THR A 163 -22.10 1.98 -23.20
CA THR A 163 -21.22 3.12 -22.88
C THR A 163 -20.34 2.83 -21.67
N ALA A 164 -20.87 2.17 -20.63
CA ALA A 164 -20.16 1.86 -19.39
C ALA A 164 -19.14 0.71 -19.54
N THR A 165 -19.31 -0.13 -20.55
CA THR A 165 -18.37 -1.21 -20.89
C THR A 165 -17.22 -0.75 -21.80
N SER A 166 -17.31 0.45 -22.38
CA SER A 166 -16.28 0.99 -23.28
C SER A 166 -14.95 1.25 -22.58
N SER A 167 -13.82 0.93 -23.22
CA SER A 167 -12.48 1.18 -22.66
C SER A 167 -12.23 2.66 -22.32
N SER A 168 -12.77 3.58 -23.14
CA SER A 168 -12.70 5.02 -22.91
C SER A 168 -13.39 5.45 -21.60
N PHE A 169 -14.51 4.81 -21.25
CA PHE A 169 -15.16 5.05 -19.96
C PHE A 169 -14.27 4.59 -18.80
N GLY A 170 -13.65 3.42 -18.92
CA GLY A 170 -12.70 2.90 -17.92
C GLY A 170 -11.55 3.86 -17.64
N TRP A 171 -10.90 4.40 -18.67
CA TRP A 171 -9.83 5.39 -18.51
C TRP A 171 -10.29 6.67 -17.83
N LYS A 172 -11.47 7.19 -18.21
CA LYS A 172 -12.05 8.38 -17.57
C LYS A 172 -12.34 8.15 -16.09
N THR A 173 -12.93 7.00 -15.75
CA THR A 173 -13.20 6.64 -14.34
C THR A 173 -11.91 6.53 -13.54
N CYS A 174 -10.86 5.89 -14.09
CA CYS A 174 -9.56 5.80 -13.41
C CYS A 174 -8.96 7.18 -13.17
N LEU A 175 -9.00 8.07 -14.17
CA LEU A 175 -8.48 9.44 -14.06
C LEU A 175 -9.23 10.25 -12.97
N ILE A 176 -10.57 10.19 -12.97
CA ILE A 176 -11.39 10.94 -12.00
C ILE A 176 -11.11 10.45 -10.57
N LEU A 177 -11.05 9.13 -10.36
CA LEU A 177 -10.77 8.56 -9.04
C LEU A 177 -9.35 8.88 -8.56
N PHE A 178 -8.37 8.88 -9.46
CA PHE A 178 -7.01 9.30 -9.15
C PHE A 178 -6.97 10.76 -8.69
N LEU A 179 -7.59 11.68 -9.44
CA LEU A 179 -7.63 13.10 -9.08
C LEU A 179 -8.31 13.35 -7.74
N LEU A 180 -9.44 12.67 -7.47
CA LEU A 180 -10.14 12.78 -6.18
C LEU A 180 -9.27 12.31 -5.02
N SER A 181 -8.54 11.21 -5.17
CA SER A 181 -7.63 10.73 -4.14
C SER A 181 -6.45 11.69 -3.94
N SER A 182 -5.83 12.14 -5.03
CA SER A 182 -4.66 13.02 -4.97
C SER A 182 -4.95 14.34 -4.25
N ILE A 183 -6.18 14.86 -4.30
CA ILE A 183 -6.58 16.04 -3.51
C ILE A 183 -6.45 15.76 -2.01
N ILE A 184 -6.91 14.59 -1.55
CA ILE A 184 -6.87 14.20 -0.14
C ILE A 184 -5.42 13.94 0.31
N SER A 185 -4.62 13.29 -0.52
CA SER A 185 -3.19 13.03 -0.23
C SER A 185 -2.33 14.29 -0.29
N PHE A 186 -2.61 15.20 -1.21
CA PHE A 186 -1.94 16.51 -1.20
C PHE A 186 -2.16 17.25 0.13
N ALA A 187 -3.36 17.12 0.70
CA ALA A 187 -3.65 17.68 2.01
C ALA A 187 -2.78 17.04 3.13
N TYR A 188 -2.40 15.77 3.01
CA TYR A 188 -1.45 15.10 3.91
C TYR A 188 -0.02 15.67 3.78
N LEU A 189 0.43 15.96 2.56
CA LEU A 189 1.72 16.63 2.33
C LEU A 189 1.75 18.02 2.95
N LEU A 190 0.65 18.78 2.88
CA LEU A 190 0.60 20.09 3.54
C LEU A 190 0.67 20.01 5.07
N ARG A 191 0.24 18.89 5.65
CA ARG A 191 0.22 18.66 7.11
C ARG A 191 1.60 18.34 7.68
N THR A 192 2.52 17.82 6.88
CA THR A 192 3.79 17.27 7.34
C THR A 192 4.96 17.91 6.62
N GLU A 193 6.12 17.96 7.26
CA GLU A 193 7.35 18.47 6.65
C GLU A 193 8.52 17.60 7.09
N VAL A 194 9.56 17.51 6.26
CA VAL A 194 10.81 16.84 6.66
C VAL A 194 11.68 17.87 7.34
N ALA A 195 11.87 17.69 8.65
CA ALA A 195 12.75 18.54 9.45
C ALA A 195 13.85 17.70 10.09
N ARG A 196 14.86 18.39 10.63
CA ARG A 196 15.81 17.75 11.53
C ARG A 196 15.04 17.32 12.77
N ASP A 197 15.23 16.08 13.18
CA ASP A 197 14.64 15.62 14.42
C ASP A 197 15.42 16.23 15.59
N ASN A 198 14.76 17.06 16.40
CA ASN A 198 15.35 17.63 17.61
C ASN A 198 15.21 16.71 18.82
N TRP A 199 14.38 15.65 18.74
CA TRP A 199 14.23 14.65 19.80
C TRP A 199 15.37 13.63 19.78
N SER A 200 15.89 13.29 18.60
CA SER A 200 17.18 12.59 18.41
C SER A 200 18.32 13.59 18.23
N SER A 201 18.53 14.44 19.23
CA SER A 201 19.71 15.31 19.33
C SER A 201 21.03 14.54 19.51
N GLU A 202 20.97 13.21 19.51
CA GLU A 202 22.13 12.33 19.44
C GLU A 202 22.63 12.28 17.99
N GLU A 203 23.80 12.87 17.75
CA GLU A 203 24.64 12.47 16.63
C GLU A 203 24.80 10.94 16.71
N TRP A 204 24.45 10.22 15.63
CA TRP A 204 24.74 8.80 15.58
C TRP A 204 26.26 8.65 15.45
N GLU A 205 26.84 7.82 16.31
CA GLU A 205 28.28 7.60 16.32
C GLU A 205 28.57 6.12 16.04
N CYS A 206 29.55 5.90 15.18
CA CYS A 206 29.85 4.60 14.59
C CYS A 206 31.32 4.27 14.79
N TYR A 207 31.65 3.80 15.98
CA TYR A 207 33.04 3.75 16.43
C TYR A 207 33.86 2.53 16.00
N GLU A 208 33.28 1.57 15.27
CA GLU A 208 33.96 0.27 15.13
C GLU A 208 34.93 0.14 13.94
N ARG A 209 35.11 1.14 13.06
CA ARG A 209 36.10 1.01 11.96
C ARG A 209 36.69 2.29 11.36
N PHE A 210 36.11 3.47 11.60
CA PHE A 210 36.60 4.71 11.02
C PHE A 210 37.30 5.56 12.09
N PRO A 211 38.61 5.86 11.97
CA PRO A 211 39.33 6.71 12.92
C PRO A 211 38.93 8.19 12.84
N ASN A 212 38.08 8.57 11.88
CA ASN A 212 37.42 9.87 11.84
C ASN A 212 36.03 9.72 12.45
N GLU A 213 35.67 10.62 13.36
CA GLU A 213 34.33 10.83 13.89
C GLU A 213 33.34 11.04 12.72
N THR A 214 32.75 9.96 12.21
CA THR A 214 31.66 10.05 11.25
C THR A 214 30.37 10.22 12.03
N SER A 215 30.10 11.46 12.45
CA SER A 215 28.76 11.84 12.90
C SER A 215 27.90 12.24 11.71
N GLY A 216 26.59 12.17 11.86
CA GLY A 216 25.67 12.61 10.83
C GLY A 216 24.30 12.89 11.40
N LYS A 217 23.49 13.55 10.58
CA LYS A 217 22.27 14.21 11.05
C LYS A 217 21.07 13.30 10.80
N VAL A 218 20.20 13.19 11.80
CA VAL A 218 18.94 12.45 11.71
C VAL A 218 17.83 13.38 11.22
N TYR A 219 17.06 12.89 10.25
CA TYR A 219 15.92 13.60 9.67
C TYR A 219 14.64 12.79 9.88
N ALA A 220 13.56 13.46 10.26
CA ALA A 220 12.25 12.84 10.47
C ALA A 220 11.13 13.67 9.85
N VAL A 221 9.98 13.02 9.65
CA VAL A 221 8.75 13.69 9.21
C VAL A 221 8.05 14.26 10.45
N VAL A 222 7.91 15.57 10.51
CA VAL A 222 7.30 16.31 11.63
C VAL A 222 6.04 17.07 11.17
N PRO A 223 5.15 17.51 12.09
CA PRO A 223 4.00 18.32 11.73
C PRO A 223 4.44 19.70 11.22
N SER A 224 3.92 20.12 10.06
CA SER A 224 4.21 21.43 9.47
C SER A 224 3.67 22.60 10.30
N LYS A 225 4.17 23.81 10.07
CA LYS A 225 3.62 25.04 10.69
C LYS A 225 2.12 25.21 10.45
N LEU A 226 1.63 24.82 9.27
CA LEU A 226 0.21 24.86 8.94
C LEU A 226 -0.58 23.86 9.78
N SER A 227 -0.03 22.66 9.98
CA SER A 227 -0.62 21.63 10.84
C SER A 227 -0.72 22.06 12.30
N GLN A 228 0.25 22.85 12.79
CA GLN A 228 0.27 23.37 14.17
C GLN A 228 -0.63 24.59 14.36
N TRP A 229 -1.16 25.16 13.27
CA TRP A 229 -1.99 26.36 13.33
C TRP A 229 -3.30 26.12 14.11
N ASN A 230 -3.67 27.10 14.93
CA ASN A 230 -4.89 27.10 15.75
C ASN A 230 -5.14 25.76 16.47
N LEU A 231 -4.27 25.38 17.42
CA LEU A 231 -4.44 24.17 18.24
C LEU A 231 -4.61 22.89 17.40
N TYR A 232 -3.82 22.79 16.31
CA TYR A 232 -3.84 21.64 15.41
C TYR A 232 -5.18 21.42 14.69
N MET A 233 -5.98 22.46 14.48
CA MET A 233 -7.31 22.36 13.89
C MET A 233 -7.30 21.66 12.52
N PHE A 234 -6.35 22.01 11.64
CA PHE A 234 -6.21 21.39 10.32
C PHE A 234 -5.98 19.88 10.42
N SER A 235 -5.07 19.46 11.30
CA SER A 235 -4.79 18.06 11.58
C SER A 235 -6.00 17.31 12.13
N ARG A 236 -6.81 17.94 12.99
CA ARG A 236 -8.02 17.33 13.56
C ARG A 236 -9.11 17.11 12.51
N VAL A 237 -9.34 18.09 11.64
CA VAL A 237 -10.31 17.97 10.53
C VAL A 237 -9.89 16.85 9.58
N GLN A 238 -8.61 16.77 9.24
CA GLN A 238 -8.11 15.69 8.38
C GLN A 238 -8.19 14.32 9.04
N MET A 239 -7.84 14.19 10.32
CA MET A 239 -8.00 12.92 11.04
C MET A 239 -9.47 12.48 11.09
N ALA A 240 -10.42 13.41 11.23
CA ALA A 240 -11.84 13.09 11.16
C ALA A 240 -12.24 12.61 9.75
N LEU A 241 -11.77 13.28 8.69
CA LEU A 241 -12.00 12.85 7.31
C LEU A 241 -11.41 11.47 7.05
N ASP A 242 -10.16 11.23 7.44
CA ASP A 242 -9.49 9.93 7.31
C ASP A 242 -10.23 8.84 8.09
N GLY A 243 -10.75 9.16 9.28
CA GLY A 243 -11.60 8.25 10.05
C GLY A 243 -12.91 7.90 9.34
N THR A 244 -13.56 8.87 8.69
CA THR A 244 -14.79 8.62 7.91
C THR A 244 -14.52 7.77 6.68
N PHE A 245 -13.45 8.05 5.93
CA PHE A 245 -13.07 7.26 4.76
C PHE A 245 -12.51 5.88 5.14
N SER A 246 -11.89 5.74 6.32
CA SER A 246 -11.43 4.44 6.82
C SER A 246 -12.58 3.50 7.19
N LYS A 247 -13.81 3.98 7.39
CA LYS A 247 -14.99 3.11 7.58
C LYS A 247 -15.60 2.62 6.27
N VAL A 248 -15.24 3.25 5.15
CA VAL A 248 -15.59 2.79 3.79
C VAL A 248 -14.54 1.79 3.27
N ARG A 249 -13.44 1.60 4.01
CA ARG A 249 -12.36 0.64 3.76
C ARG A 249 -12.76 -0.78 4.17
#